data_AF-D9PM18-F1
#
_entry.id   AF-D9PM18-F1
#
_cell.length_a   1.000
_cell.length_b   1.000
_cell.length_c   1.000
_cell.angle_alpha   90.00
_cell.angle_beta   90.00
_cell.angle_gamma   90.00
#
_symmetry.space_group_name_H-M   'P 1'
#
loop_
_entity.id
_entity.type
_entity.pdbx_description
1 polymer ?
#
loop_
_entity_poly.entity_id
_entity_poly.type
_entity_poly.pdbx_seq_one_letter_code
_entity_poly.pdbx_strand_id
1 'polypeptide(L)'
;MMAIVGDPDRPPVKPHGETGYFTVSLLGTVATLTALFHQEATGRGQLVDISMQTCVASYLEYTFPFYAYLGETLKRNGSRIQMFGPGKNTFCYPCKEGGYVFGVPVAAPLDWMEEEGMVDDLKEDQRLWVDWTYRIQKEEHINEVFANFIKTHTKKE
;
A
#
# COMPACT_ATOMS: atom_id res chain seq x y z
N MET A 1 -2.31 9.81 10.43
CA MET A 1 -1.49 9.50 9.23
C MET A 1 -0.03 9.19 9.60
N MET A 2 0.78 10.10 10.14
CA MET A 2 2.22 9.82 10.40
C MET A 2 2.49 8.61 11.30
N ALA A 3 1.61 8.32 12.26
CA ALA A 3 1.79 7.24 13.24
C ALA A 3 2.08 5.84 12.61
N ILE A 4 1.62 5.61 11.38
CA ILE A 4 1.74 4.34 10.64
C ILE A 4 2.76 4.39 9.50
N VAL A 5 3.41 5.54 9.25
CA VAL A 5 4.33 5.72 8.11
C VAL A 5 5.77 5.72 8.58
N GLY A 6 6.59 4.89 7.93
CA GLY A 6 8.03 4.75 8.19
C GLY A 6 8.43 3.35 8.64
N ASP A 7 9.72 3.18 8.93
CA ASP A 7 10.26 1.92 9.46
C ASP A 7 9.83 1.72 10.93
N PRO A 8 9.61 0.46 11.38
CA PRO A 8 9.17 0.16 12.73
C PRO A 8 10.13 0.70 13.80
N ASP A 9 11.44 0.61 13.54
CA ASP A 9 12.51 0.96 14.48
C ASP A 9 12.92 2.44 14.43
N ARG A 10 12.18 3.26 13.66
CA ARG A 10 12.48 4.69 13.46
C ARG A 10 11.29 5.56 13.87
N PRO A 11 11.51 6.86 14.13
CA PRO A 11 10.43 7.80 14.38
C PRO A 11 9.44 7.87 13.19
N PRO A 12 8.17 8.22 13.46
CA PRO A 12 7.20 8.52 12.41
C PRO A 12 7.75 9.53 11.39
N VAL A 13 7.47 9.29 10.11
CA VAL A 13 7.84 10.23 9.05
C VAL A 13 6.60 10.85 8.43
N LYS A 14 6.72 12.13 8.05
CA LYS A 14 5.70 12.81 7.23
C LYS A 14 5.71 12.15 5.85
N PRO A 15 4.54 11.79 5.28
CA PRO A 15 4.44 11.46 3.87
C PRO A 15 5.04 12.57 2.99
N HIS A 16 5.53 12.18 1.82
CA HIS A 16 6.11 13.13 0.87
C HIS A 16 5.07 14.18 0.43
N GLY A 17 5.52 15.41 0.23
CA GLY A 17 4.68 16.52 -0.24
C GLY A 17 3.65 16.97 0.79
N GLU A 18 2.66 17.74 0.36
CA GLU A 18 1.64 18.36 1.21
C GLU A 18 0.35 17.54 1.22
N THR A 19 0.44 16.25 1.53
CA THR A 19 -0.70 15.30 1.44
C THR A 19 -1.93 15.82 2.19
N GLY A 20 -1.76 16.34 3.41
CA GLY A 20 -2.89 16.89 4.19
C GLY A 20 -3.57 18.08 3.51
N TYR A 21 -2.79 18.97 2.90
CA TYR A 21 -3.30 20.10 2.13
C TYR A 21 -4.04 19.64 0.87
N PHE A 22 -3.41 18.78 0.06
CA PHE A 22 -4.05 18.26 -1.15
C PHE A 22 -5.33 17.48 -0.87
N THR A 23 -5.33 16.65 0.18
CA THR A 23 -6.51 15.90 0.61
C THR A 23 -7.67 16.82 1.01
N VAL A 24 -7.42 17.84 1.83
CA VAL A 24 -8.50 18.78 2.22
C VAL A 24 -8.95 19.64 1.03
N SER A 25 -8.04 20.05 0.14
CA SER A 25 -8.40 20.82 -1.05
C SER A 25 -9.32 20.03 -1.98
N LEU A 26 -8.98 18.77 -2.29
CA LEU A 26 -9.79 17.93 -3.17
C LEU A 26 -11.16 17.64 -2.57
N LEU A 27 -11.23 17.25 -1.29
CA LEU A 27 -12.50 17.02 -0.61
C LEU A 27 -13.33 18.31 -0.48
N GLY A 28 -12.68 19.45 -0.26
CA GLY A 28 -13.31 20.77 -0.27
C GLY A 28 -13.94 21.08 -1.62
N THR A 29 -13.22 20.87 -2.72
CA THR A 29 -13.76 21.03 -4.08
C THR A 29 -14.99 20.15 -4.32
N VAL A 30 -14.93 18.87 -3.96
CA VAL A 30 -16.08 17.95 -4.11
C VAL A 30 -17.27 18.41 -3.27
N ALA A 31 -17.05 18.83 -2.02
CA ALA A 31 -18.10 19.33 -1.14
C ALA A 31 -18.74 20.62 -1.67
N THR A 32 -17.94 21.56 -2.18
CA THR A 32 -18.42 22.80 -2.80
C THR A 32 -19.24 22.52 -4.07
N LEU A 33 -18.76 21.65 -4.96
CA LEU A 33 -19.50 21.26 -6.17
C LEU A 33 -20.82 20.57 -5.83
N THR A 34 -20.82 19.73 -4.80
CA THR A 34 -22.04 19.08 -4.28
C THR A 34 -23.02 20.11 -3.74
N ALA A 35 -22.53 21.15 -3.04
CA ALA A 35 -23.36 22.23 -2.53
C ALA A 35 -23.95 23.10 -3.64
N LEU A 36 -23.17 23.36 -4.70
CA LEU A 36 -23.66 24.06 -5.88
C LEU A 36 -24.75 23.26 -6.61
N PHE A 37 -24.52 21.98 -6.84
CA PHE A 37 -25.51 21.08 -7.44
C PHE A 37 -26.82 21.05 -6.63
N HIS A 38 -26.72 20.99 -5.30
CA HIS A 38 -27.89 21.09 -4.42
C HIS A 38 -28.62 22.43 -4.56
N GLN A 39 -27.87 23.54 -4.66
CA GLN A 39 -28.45 24.87 -4.86
C GLN A 39 -29.17 24.96 -6.20
N GLU A 40 -28.62 24.42 -7.28
CA GLU A 40 -29.27 24.39 -8.60
C GLU A 40 -30.60 23.63 -8.57
N ALA A 41 -30.64 22.50 -7.86
CA ALA A 41 -31.84 21.67 -7.75
C ALA A 41 -32.92 22.26 -6.82
N THR A 42 -32.53 23.00 -5.78
CA THR A 42 -33.45 23.40 -4.69
C THR A 42 -33.63 24.91 -4.52
N GLY A 43 -32.81 25.72 -5.19
CA GLY A 43 -32.69 27.16 -4.98
C GLY A 43 -32.00 27.56 -3.66
N ARG A 44 -31.52 26.61 -2.85
CA ARG A 44 -30.96 26.88 -1.51
C ARG A 44 -29.50 26.43 -1.40
N GLY A 45 -28.64 27.38 -1.03
CA GLY A 45 -27.26 27.08 -0.65
C GLY A 45 -27.15 26.42 0.72
N GLN A 46 -25.94 25.95 1.04
CA GLN A 46 -25.61 25.35 2.34
C GLN A 46 -24.19 25.73 2.77
N LEU A 47 -23.95 25.73 4.09
CA LEU A 47 -22.61 25.90 4.65
C LEU A 47 -21.79 24.63 4.42
N VAL A 48 -20.60 24.79 3.85
CA VAL A 48 -19.61 23.71 3.74
C VAL A 48 -18.54 23.94 4.80
N ASP A 49 -18.57 23.13 5.86
CA ASP A 49 -17.53 23.10 6.90
C ASP A 49 -16.62 21.88 6.67
N ILE A 50 -15.31 22.12 6.60
CA ILE A 50 -14.33 21.10 6.29
C ILE A 50 -13.13 21.18 7.23
N SER A 51 -12.78 20.04 7.83
CA SER A 51 -11.63 19.91 8.71
C SER A 51 -10.52 19.14 8.02
N MET A 52 -9.33 19.73 7.94
CA MET A 52 -8.14 19.04 7.42
C MET A 52 -7.85 17.74 8.20
N GLN A 53 -8.09 17.73 9.51
CA GLN A 53 -7.89 16.54 10.35
C GLN A 53 -8.86 15.42 9.97
N THR A 54 -10.15 15.73 9.78
CA THR A 54 -11.16 14.75 9.37
C THR A 54 -10.88 14.23 7.96
N CYS A 55 -10.50 15.12 7.04
CA CYS A 55 -10.10 14.75 5.67
C CYS A 55 -8.88 13.82 5.65
N VAL A 56 -7.86 14.09 6.46
CA VAL A 56 -6.70 13.19 6.57
C VAL A 56 -7.09 11.86 7.25
N ALA A 57 -8.02 11.90 8.20
CA ALA A 57 -8.52 10.69 8.86
C ALA A 57 -9.37 9.80 7.93
N SER A 58 -10.08 10.37 6.95
CA SER A 58 -10.88 9.57 6.00
C SER A 58 -10.01 8.70 5.08
N TYR A 59 -8.74 9.05 4.89
CA TYR A 59 -7.75 8.27 4.14
C TYR A 59 -7.14 7.12 4.95
N LEU A 60 -7.57 6.93 6.20
CA LEU A 60 -7.17 5.80 7.03
C LEU A 60 -8.02 4.54 6.77
N GLU A 61 -8.65 4.44 5.60
CA GLU A 61 -9.57 3.36 5.20
C GLU A 61 -9.01 1.96 5.46
N TYR A 62 -7.70 1.80 5.32
CA TYR A 62 -7.02 0.54 5.56
C TYR A 62 -6.78 0.26 7.05
N THR A 63 -6.45 1.29 7.82
CA THR A 63 -6.06 1.13 9.24
C THR A 63 -7.24 1.19 10.20
N PHE A 64 -8.30 1.91 9.84
CA PHE A 64 -9.49 2.09 10.67
C PHE A 64 -10.22 0.77 10.96
N PRO A 65 -10.39 -0.17 10.00
CA PRO A 65 -11.02 -1.47 10.26
C PRO A 65 -10.31 -2.29 11.34
N PHE A 66 -8.98 -2.29 11.40
CA PHE A 66 -8.24 -3.02 12.44
C PHE A 66 -8.57 -2.50 13.83
N TYR A 67 -8.66 -1.17 13.99
CA TYR A 67 -9.08 -0.57 15.25
C TYR A 67 -10.55 -0.86 15.55
N ALA A 68 -11.43 -0.67 14.57
CA ALA A 68 -12.88 -0.79 14.75
C ALA A 68 -13.34 -2.23 15.03
N TYR A 69 -12.75 -3.22 14.37
CA TYR A 69 -13.16 -4.63 14.49
C TYR A 69 -12.29 -5.46 15.42
N LEU A 70 -10.99 -5.19 15.48
CA LEU A 70 -10.03 -5.99 16.26
C LEU A 70 -9.52 -5.25 17.50
N GLY A 71 -9.81 -3.95 17.67
CA GLY A 71 -9.23 -3.13 18.74
C GLY A 71 -7.73 -2.87 18.55
N GLU A 72 -7.19 -3.19 17.37
CA GLU A 72 -5.75 -3.13 17.11
C GLU A 72 -5.38 -1.81 16.45
N THR A 73 -4.37 -1.14 17.00
CA THR A 73 -3.74 0.02 16.35
C THR A 73 -2.55 -0.46 15.53
N LEU A 74 -2.67 -0.39 14.21
CA LEU A 74 -1.56 -0.72 13.32
C LEU A 74 -0.35 0.17 13.60
N LYS A 75 0.83 -0.44 13.46
CA LYS A 75 2.12 0.20 13.66
C LYS A 75 2.85 0.36 12.33
N ARG A 76 3.88 1.19 12.33
CA ARG A 76 4.84 1.33 11.23
C ARG A 76 5.44 -0.02 10.87
N ASN A 77 5.49 -0.32 9.58
CA ASN A 77 6.01 -1.60 9.07
C ASN A 77 6.92 -1.43 7.83
N GLY A 78 7.43 -0.22 7.59
CA GLY A 78 8.27 0.07 6.42
C GLY A 78 7.52 -0.14 5.11
N SER A 79 8.17 -0.79 4.15
CA SER A 79 7.60 -1.16 2.84
C SER A 79 6.74 -2.43 2.87
N ARG A 80 6.51 -3.01 4.05
CA ARG A 80 5.65 -4.19 4.20
C ARG A 80 4.19 -3.76 4.32
N ILE A 81 3.33 -4.33 3.50
CA ILE A 81 1.88 -4.07 3.59
C ILE A 81 1.19 -5.25 4.27
N GLN A 82 0.24 -4.96 5.15
CA GLN A 82 -0.62 -5.97 5.79
C GLN A 82 -1.96 -6.16 5.05
N MET A 83 -2.06 -5.65 3.81
CA MET A 83 -3.31 -5.57 3.03
C MET A 83 -4.01 -6.92 2.83
N PHE A 84 -3.25 -8.02 2.89
CA PHE A 84 -3.75 -9.38 2.73
C PHE A 84 -3.58 -10.22 4.02
N GLY A 85 -3.75 -9.61 5.20
CA GLY A 85 -3.67 -10.29 6.49
C GLY A 85 -2.34 -10.07 7.22
N PRO A 86 -1.98 -10.90 8.23
CA PRO A 86 -0.80 -10.72 9.08
C PRO A 86 0.55 -10.95 8.37
N GLY A 87 0.58 -10.85 7.05
CA GLY A 87 1.75 -11.11 6.23
C GLY A 87 2.86 -10.06 6.34
N LYS A 88 4.06 -10.49 5.96
CA LYS A 88 5.31 -9.72 5.87
C LYS A 88 5.66 -9.29 4.43
N ASN A 89 4.71 -9.33 3.49
CA ASN A 89 4.93 -9.06 2.08
C ASN A 89 5.60 -7.71 1.90
N THR A 90 6.76 -7.75 1.25
CA THR A 90 7.50 -6.54 0.91
C THR A 90 7.03 -6.08 -0.47
N PHE A 91 6.87 -4.77 -0.64
CA PHE A 91 6.45 -4.22 -1.93
C PHE A 91 7.53 -3.38 -2.58
N CYS A 92 8.52 -2.89 -1.81
CA CYS A 92 9.63 -2.12 -2.35
C CYS A 92 10.90 -2.97 -2.34
N TYR A 93 11.44 -3.26 -3.53
CA TYR A 93 12.62 -4.10 -3.71
C TYR A 93 13.78 -3.29 -4.28
N PRO A 94 15.02 -3.46 -3.76
CA PRO A 94 16.20 -2.79 -4.30
C PRO A 94 16.69 -3.45 -5.60
N CYS A 95 17.12 -2.64 -6.57
CA CYS A 95 17.65 -3.07 -7.87
C CYS A 95 19.20 -3.09 -7.90
N LYS A 96 19.78 -3.71 -8.94
CA LYS A 96 21.23 -3.96 -9.15
C LYS A 96 22.14 -2.73 -9.03
N GLU A 97 21.65 -1.56 -9.43
CA GLU A 97 22.45 -0.33 -9.53
C GLU A 97 21.89 0.80 -8.64
N GLY A 98 21.14 0.40 -7.62
CA GLY A 98 20.38 1.32 -6.78
C GLY A 98 19.01 1.65 -7.39
N GLY A 99 18.22 2.38 -6.60
CA GLY A 99 16.80 2.55 -6.87
C GLY A 99 15.96 1.39 -6.35
N TYR A 100 14.65 1.58 -6.45
CA TYR A 100 13.65 0.64 -5.96
C TYR A 100 12.55 0.47 -6.99
N VAL A 101 12.02 -0.73 -7.09
CA VAL A 101 10.78 -1.05 -7.79
C VAL A 101 9.69 -1.41 -6.79
N PHE A 102 8.46 -1.06 -7.16
CA PHE A 102 7.28 -1.54 -6.47
C PHE A 102 6.82 -2.84 -7.15
N GLY A 103 6.84 -3.95 -6.43
CA GLY A 103 6.48 -5.26 -6.96
C GLY A 103 5.54 -6.00 -6.02
N VAL A 104 4.57 -6.71 -6.59
CA VAL A 104 3.68 -7.58 -5.82
C VAL A 104 4.09 -9.03 -6.10
N PRO A 105 4.57 -9.79 -5.10
CA PRO A 105 5.07 -11.15 -5.33
C PRO A 105 4.06 -12.11 -5.98
N VAL A 106 2.75 -11.88 -5.78
CA VAL A 106 1.70 -12.66 -6.46
C VAL A 106 1.70 -12.51 -7.99
N ALA A 107 2.24 -11.41 -8.48
CA ALA A 107 2.36 -11.09 -9.89
C ALA A 107 3.83 -11.14 -10.34
N ALA A 108 4.66 -11.94 -9.65
CA ALA A 108 6.03 -12.17 -10.05
C ALA A 108 6.09 -12.76 -11.48
N PRO A 109 7.03 -12.32 -12.32
CA PRO A 109 7.16 -12.79 -13.70
C PRO A 109 7.85 -14.16 -13.73
N LEU A 110 7.16 -15.21 -13.28
CA LEU A 110 7.73 -16.55 -13.08
C LEU A 110 8.38 -17.13 -14.34
N ASP A 111 7.83 -16.84 -15.53
CA ASP A 111 8.40 -17.31 -16.80
C ASP A 111 9.76 -16.65 -17.08
N TRP A 112 9.88 -15.34 -16.85
CA TRP A 112 11.15 -14.64 -17.00
C TRP A 112 12.17 -15.08 -15.95
N MET A 113 11.73 -15.27 -14.70
CA MET A 113 12.58 -15.82 -13.65
C MET A 113 13.07 -17.23 -14.00
N GLU A 114 12.26 -18.05 -14.68
CA GLU A 114 12.64 -19.39 -15.13
C GLU A 114 13.67 -19.35 -16.26
N GLU A 115 13.47 -18.47 -17.25
CA GLU A 115 14.42 -18.25 -18.35
C GLU A 115 15.82 -17.88 -17.85
N GLU A 116 15.89 -17.15 -16.73
CA GLU A 116 17.16 -16.78 -16.08
C GLU A 116 17.62 -17.77 -15.00
N GLY A 117 16.87 -18.83 -14.75
CA GLY A 117 17.20 -19.83 -13.73
C GLY A 117 17.11 -19.32 -12.29
N MET A 118 16.30 -18.29 -12.06
CA MET A 118 16.10 -17.61 -10.77
C MET A 118 14.74 -17.86 -10.13
N VAL A 119 13.90 -18.72 -10.73
CA VAL A 119 12.54 -19.02 -10.23
C VAL A 119 12.52 -19.93 -9.00
N ASP A 120 13.63 -20.63 -8.71
CA ASP A 120 13.73 -21.60 -7.62
C ASP A 120 12.57 -22.64 -7.69
N ASP A 121 11.97 -23.01 -6.55
CA ASP A 121 10.86 -23.96 -6.45
C ASP A 121 9.47 -23.34 -6.72
N LEU A 122 9.40 -22.05 -7.07
CA LEU A 122 8.14 -21.30 -7.12
C LEU A 122 7.13 -21.83 -8.16
N LYS A 123 7.60 -22.47 -9.24
CA LYS A 123 6.73 -23.12 -10.25
C LYS A 123 6.38 -24.58 -9.91
N GLU A 124 7.11 -25.21 -8.99
CA GLU A 124 6.92 -26.63 -8.66
C GLU A 124 5.66 -26.86 -7.81
N ASP A 125 5.36 -25.93 -6.89
CA ASP A 125 4.19 -26.03 -5.99
C ASP A 125 3.06 -25.09 -6.41
N GLN A 126 2.11 -25.61 -7.19
CA GLN A 126 0.94 -24.85 -7.64
C GLN A 126 0.10 -24.28 -6.48
N ARG A 127 0.17 -24.86 -5.27
CA ARG A 127 -0.57 -24.38 -4.09
C ARG A 127 -0.16 -22.96 -3.71
N LEU A 128 1.08 -22.55 -3.98
CA LEU A 128 1.53 -21.17 -3.79
C LEU A 128 0.64 -20.17 -4.54
N TRP A 129 0.03 -20.57 -5.66
CA TRP A 129 -0.72 -19.68 -6.55
C TRP A 129 -2.24 -19.76 -6.38
N VAL A 130 -2.74 -20.86 -5.79
CA VAL A 130 -4.18 -21.09 -5.61
C VAL A 130 -4.65 -21.04 -4.16
N ASP A 131 -3.78 -21.31 -3.18
CA ASP A 131 -4.12 -21.30 -1.76
C ASP A 131 -3.48 -20.08 -1.06
N TRP A 132 -4.34 -19.16 -0.65
CA TRP A 132 -3.92 -17.94 0.03
C TRP A 132 -3.31 -18.19 1.42
N THR A 133 -3.85 -19.14 2.18
CA THR A 133 -3.36 -19.44 3.54
C THR A 133 -1.98 -20.07 3.46
N TYR A 134 -1.81 -21.02 2.55
CA TYR A 134 -0.52 -21.64 2.30
C TYR A 134 0.52 -20.62 1.83
N ARG A 135 0.14 -19.70 0.93
CA ARG A 135 1.03 -18.61 0.49
C ARG A 135 1.52 -17.74 1.64
N ILE A 136 0.64 -17.33 2.56
CA ILE A 136 1.03 -16.51 3.72
C ILE A 136 2.11 -17.24 4.56
N GLN A 137 1.99 -18.56 4.73
CA GLN A 137 2.99 -19.34 5.47
C GLN A 137 4.36 -19.38 4.78
N LYS A 138 4.40 -19.18 3.45
CA LYS A 138 5.61 -19.24 2.61
C LYS A 138 6.08 -17.87 2.11
N GLU A 139 5.43 -16.81 2.56
CA GLU A 139 5.61 -15.45 2.07
C GLU A 139 7.06 -14.95 2.17
N GLU A 140 7.76 -15.30 3.24
CA GLU A 140 9.17 -14.92 3.44
C GLU A 140 10.08 -15.50 2.35
N HIS A 141 9.88 -16.77 2.00
CA HIS A 141 10.57 -17.44 0.89
C HIS A 141 10.24 -16.81 -0.46
N ILE A 142 8.95 -16.58 -0.75
CA ILE A 142 8.53 -15.94 -2.01
C ILE A 142 9.16 -14.54 -2.15
N ASN A 143 9.15 -13.75 -1.08
CA ASN A 143 9.78 -12.42 -1.08
C ASN A 143 11.29 -12.53 -1.29
N GLU A 144 11.96 -13.54 -0.73
CA GLU A 144 13.40 -13.73 -0.89
C GLU A 144 13.77 -14.07 -2.33
N VAL A 145 13.12 -15.07 -2.93
CA VAL A 145 13.36 -15.47 -4.33
C VAL A 145 13.08 -14.30 -5.27
N PHE A 146 11.95 -13.62 -5.08
CA PHE A 146 11.61 -12.45 -5.89
C PHE A 146 12.59 -11.28 -5.67
N ALA A 147 13.01 -11.01 -4.42
CA ALA A 147 13.99 -9.96 -4.15
C ALA A 147 15.36 -10.25 -4.77
N ASN A 148 15.79 -11.51 -4.79
CA ASN A 148 17.06 -11.92 -5.38
C ASN A 148 17.04 -11.72 -6.89
N PHE A 149 15.93 -12.05 -7.55
CA PHE A 149 15.70 -11.74 -8.96
C PHE A 149 15.72 -10.24 -9.26
N ILE A 150 15.03 -9.41 -8.45
CA ILE A 150 15.01 -7.96 -8.70
C ILE A 150 16.39 -7.31 -8.50
N LYS A 151 17.22 -7.85 -7.59
CA LYS A 151 18.59 -7.36 -7.36
C LYS A 151 19.54 -7.60 -8.53
N THR A 152 19.22 -8.48 -9.49
CA THR A 152 20.04 -8.71 -10.69
C THR A 152 19.67 -7.80 -11.85
N HIS A 153 18.57 -7.05 -11.72
CA HIS A 153 18.02 -6.18 -12.76
C HIS A 153 18.14 -4.70 -12.39
N THR A 154 18.29 -3.87 -13.41
CA THR A 154 18.13 -2.42 -13.27
C THR A 154 16.64 -2.08 -13.13
N LYS A 155 16.33 -0.89 -12.61
CA LYS A 155 14.92 -0.43 -12.49
C LYS A 155 14.17 -0.36 -13.83
N LYS A 156 14.89 -0.26 -14.95
CA LYS A 156 14.31 -0.01 -16.28
C LYS A 156 13.90 -1.31 -16.99
N GLU A 157 14.60 -2.40 -16.69
CA GLU A 157 14.27 -3.76 -17.12
C GLU A 157 13.02 -4.25 -16.36
#